data_AF-A0A967JYV8-F1
#
_entry.id   AF-A0A967JYV8-F1
#
_cell.length_a   1.000
_cell.length_b   1.000
_cell.length_c   1.000
_cell.angle_alpha   90.00
_cell.angle_beta   90.00
_cell.angle_gamma   90.00
#
_symmetry.space_group_name_H-M   'P 1'
#
loop_
_entity.id
_entity.type
_entity.pdbx_description
1 polymer ?
#
loop_
_entity_poly.entity_id
_entity_poly.type
_entity_poly.pdbx_seq_one_letter_code
_entity_poly.pdbx_strand_id
1 'polypeptide(L)'
;IDIGAIDLVVQIGSPRSINALMQRVGRASHHVGGIPKGRLLPLSRDDLVECVAAVGAARAGELDRLIMPEQPTDILAQQIVAAAASQDWTEEDLFALCRRAYPFRALERSEFDTIVDMLADGFTTRRGQRGRYLHLDSVNGEIKARRGARLTAVTCGGAIPDNFEFRAVQEPEGLHVGTLDEDFAVESLPGDIFQLGNTSWRILRVETGVVRVEDAKGQPPTIPFWFGEAPGRTKELSEAVAGLRGTIGQRLERGEACEELAQQLAEELQISPVAAAAAVEYLSAAYTSLGAMPTRETIVIERFFDEAGDMHLVVHSPFGTRVNRAWGLALRKGFCRTF
;
A
#
# COMPACT_ATOMS: atom_id res chain seq x y z
N ILE A 1 5.13 -1.93 22.86
CA ILE A 1 4.82 -1.14 24.05
C ILE A 1 4.21 -2.07 25.08
N ASP A 2 4.77 -2.09 26.27
CA ASP A 2 4.19 -2.74 27.43
C ASP A 2 3.50 -1.63 28.24
N ILE A 3 2.22 -1.42 27.97
CA ILE A 3 1.41 -0.39 28.64
C ILE A 3 0.58 -1.11 29.71
N GLY A 4 1.24 -1.61 30.75
CA GLY A 4 0.60 -2.13 31.95
C GLY A 4 -0.53 -3.15 31.69
N ALA A 5 -1.62 -3.04 32.46
CA ALA A 5 -2.73 -4.00 32.47
C ALA A 5 -3.76 -3.73 31.36
N ILE A 6 -3.35 -3.78 30.09
CA ILE A 6 -4.30 -3.88 28.98
C ILE A 6 -4.80 -5.33 28.94
N ASP A 7 -6.10 -5.55 29.07
CA ASP A 7 -6.74 -6.88 29.04
C ASP A 7 -7.56 -7.12 27.76
N LEU A 8 -7.71 -6.10 26.91
CA LEU A 8 -8.46 -6.15 25.67
C LEU A 8 -7.92 -5.15 24.64
N VAL A 9 -7.79 -5.59 23.39
CA VAL A 9 -7.56 -4.73 22.22
C VAL A 9 -8.80 -4.74 21.34
N VAL A 10 -9.26 -3.55 20.97
CA VAL A 10 -10.35 -3.35 20.01
C VAL A 10 -9.77 -2.81 18.72
N GLN A 11 -9.90 -3.59 17.64
CA GLN A 11 -9.47 -3.25 16.29
C GLN A 11 -10.68 -2.76 15.51
N ILE A 12 -10.71 -1.47 15.16
CA ILE A 12 -11.76 -0.87 14.34
C ILE A 12 -11.34 -1.01 12.87
N GLY A 13 -12.20 -1.64 12.07
CA GLY A 13 -11.94 -1.96 10.67
C GLY A 13 -10.86 -3.04 10.47
N SER A 14 -10.67 -3.47 9.23
CA SER A 14 -9.65 -4.45 8.89
C SER A 14 -8.23 -3.95 9.24
N PRO A 15 -7.38 -4.83 9.80
CA PRO A 15 -5.98 -4.53 10.06
C PRO A 15 -5.12 -4.45 8.78
N ARG A 16 -5.64 -4.86 7.60
CA ARG A 16 -4.95 -4.96 6.29
C ARG A 16 -3.71 -5.87 6.24
N SER A 17 -3.26 -6.39 7.38
CA SER A 17 -2.12 -7.29 7.55
C SER A 17 -2.38 -8.24 8.71
N ILE A 18 -1.99 -9.50 8.57
CA ILE A 18 -2.09 -10.51 9.63
C ILE A 18 -1.09 -10.17 10.75
N ASN A 19 0.13 -9.75 10.38
CA ASN A 19 1.16 -9.34 11.34
C ASN A 19 0.70 -8.12 12.15
N ALA A 20 0.06 -7.14 11.52
CA ALA A 20 -0.49 -5.98 12.21
C ALA A 20 -1.57 -6.39 13.22
N LEU A 21 -2.46 -7.32 12.84
CA LEU A 21 -3.46 -7.88 13.76
C LEU A 21 -2.78 -8.53 14.98
N MET A 22 -1.84 -9.43 14.74
CA MET A 22 -1.14 -10.18 15.78
C MET A 22 -0.35 -9.26 16.72
N GLN A 23 0.37 -8.28 16.17
CA GLN A 23 1.13 -7.32 16.96
C GLN A 23 0.23 -6.39 17.80
N ARG A 24 -0.94 -5.99 17.27
CA ARG A 24 -1.90 -5.15 17.99
C ARG A 24 -2.60 -5.94 19.09
N VAL A 25 -3.18 -7.09 18.76
CA VAL A 25 -3.89 -7.95 19.73
C VAL A 25 -2.94 -8.48 20.80
N GLY A 26 -1.69 -8.78 20.44
CA GLY A 26 -0.66 -9.18 21.39
C GLY A 26 -0.32 -8.14 22.45
N ARG A 27 -0.82 -6.89 22.34
CA ARG A 27 -0.70 -5.89 23.41
C ARG A 27 -1.65 -6.16 24.59
N ALA A 28 -2.72 -6.92 24.39
CA ALA A 28 -3.58 -7.37 25.47
C ALA A 28 -2.93 -8.53 26.23
N SER A 29 -2.99 -8.48 27.56
CA SER A 29 -2.44 -9.48 28.47
C SER A 29 -0.98 -9.79 28.17
N HIS A 30 -0.17 -8.75 27.92
CA HIS A 30 1.23 -8.86 27.48
C HIS A 30 2.17 -9.24 28.63
N HIS A 31 1.97 -10.43 29.20
CA HIS A 31 2.84 -11.07 30.19
C HIS A 31 3.00 -12.56 29.86
N VAL A 32 4.02 -13.20 30.43
CA VAL A 32 4.22 -14.65 30.24
C VAL A 32 2.99 -15.41 30.72
N GLY A 33 2.44 -16.28 29.87
CA GLY A 33 1.23 -17.05 30.15
C GLY A 33 -0.10 -16.27 30.00
N GLY A 34 -0.05 -14.98 29.66
CA GLY A 34 -1.25 -14.20 29.35
C GLY A 34 -1.88 -14.65 28.04
N ILE A 35 -3.22 -14.68 28.00
CA ILE A 35 -3.97 -14.98 26.78
C ILE A 35 -4.41 -13.65 26.16
N PRO A 36 -3.88 -13.27 24.97
CA PRO A 36 -4.28 -12.03 24.32
C PRO A 36 -5.75 -12.06 23.92
N LYS A 37 -6.46 -10.96 24.21
CA LYS A 37 -7.87 -10.80 23.86
C LYS A 37 -8.03 -9.67 22.86
N GLY A 38 -8.53 -10.01 21.67
CA GLY A 38 -8.86 -9.06 20.61
C GLY A 38 -10.35 -9.06 20.30
N ARG A 39 -10.88 -7.90 19.87
CA ARG A 39 -12.20 -7.76 19.25
C ARG A 39 -12.05 -6.94 17.99
N LEU A 40 -12.48 -7.48 16.85
CA LEU A 40 -12.51 -6.77 15.58
C LEU A 40 -13.92 -6.24 15.36
N LEU A 41 -14.03 -4.96 14.99
CA LEU A 41 -15.29 -4.29 14.69
C LEU A 41 -15.26 -3.83 13.22
N PRO A 42 -15.80 -4.64 12.29
CA PRO A 42 -15.80 -4.30 10.87
C PRO A 42 -16.67 -3.08 10.57
N LEU A 43 -16.24 -2.29 9.59
CA LEU A 43 -16.93 -1.07 9.15
C LEU A 43 -17.87 -1.30 7.96
N SER A 44 -17.72 -2.43 7.25
CA SER A 44 -18.57 -2.84 6.13
C SER A 44 -18.65 -4.37 6.02
N ARG A 45 -19.50 -4.88 5.12
CA ARG A 45 -19.63 -6.33 4.88
C ARG A 45 -18.37 -6.93 4.24
N ASP A 46 -17.71 -6.21 3.33
CA ASP A 46 -16.41 -6.64 2.79
C ASP A 46 -15.31 -6.62 3.86
N ASP A 47 -15.32 -5.58 4.70
CA ASP A 47 -14.40 -5.45 5.81
C ASP A 47 -14.59 -6.57 6.84
N LEU A 48 -15.83 -7.03 7.03
CA LEU A 48 -16.17 -8.21 7.84
C LEU A 48 -15.54 -9.48 7.28
N VAL A 49 -15.69 -9.74 5.97
CA VAL A 49 -15.05 -10.91 5.32
C VAL A 49 -13.54 -10.89 5.51
N GLU A 50 -12.93 -9.71 5.39
CA GLU A 50 -11.49 -9.53 5.61
C GLU A 50 -11.08 -9.77 7.07
N CYS A 51 -11.86 -9.30 8.04
CA CYS A 51 -11.64 -9.56 9.46
C CYS A 51 -11.77 -11.06 9.79
N VAL A 52 -12.77 -11.75 9.23
CA VAL A 52 -12.97 -13.19 9.42
C VAL A 52 -11.79 -13.97 8.84
N ALA A 53 -11.35 -13.62 7.63
CA ALA A 53 -10.16 -14.22 7.02
C ALA A 53 -8.89 -13.98 7.83
N ALA A 54 -8.69 -12.77 8.36
CA ALA A 54 -7.53 -12.45 9.20
C ALA A 54 -7.53 -13.26 10.51
N VAL A 55 -8.69 -13.48 11.13
CA VAL A 55 -8.82 -14.35 12.31
C VAL A 55 -8.53 -15.80 11.95
N GLY A 56 -9.03 -16.29 10.82
CA GLY A 56 -8.74 -17.63 10.32
C GLY A 56 -7.25 -17.86 10.10
N ALA A 57 -6.59 -16.95 9.38
CA ALA A 57 -5.15 -17.00 9.12
C ALA A 57 -4.33 -16.97 10.42
N ALA A 58 -4.66 -16.06 11.35
CA ALA A 58 -3.99 -15.97 12.64
C ALA A 58 -4.14 -17.27 13.47
N ARG A 59 -5.31 -17.91 13.44
CA ARG A 59 -5.54 -19.20 14.12
C ARG A 59 -4.79 -20.35 13.47
N ALA A 60 -4.63 -20.33 12.15
CA ALA A 60 -3.82 -21.28 11.41
C ALA A 60 -2.30 -21.08 11.61
N GLY A 61 -1.88 -20.03 12.31
CA GLY A 61 -0.47 -19.69 12.50
C GLY A 61 0.19 -19.08 11.26
N GLU A 62 -0.62 -18.59 10.32
CA GLU A 62 -0.13 -17.88 9.15
C GLU A 62 0.35 -16.47 9.52
N LEU A 63 1.41 -16.01 8.85
CA LEU A 63 2.01 -14.70 9.06
C LEU A 63 2.34 -14.08 7.71
N ASP A 64 2.32 -12.75 7.63
CA ASP A 64 2.71 -12.07 6.39
C ASP A 64 4.22 -12.24 6.16
N ARG A 65 4.61 -12.50 4.92
CA ARG A 65 6.01 -12.66 4.55
C ARG A 65 6.74 -11.33 4.67
N LEU A 66 7.85 -11.33 5.41
CA LEU A 66 8.80 -10.21 5.39
C LEU A 66 9.60 -10.27 4.09
N ILE A 67 9.52 -9.19 3.31
CA ILE A 67 10.30 -9.02 2.08
C ILE A 67 11.36 -7.95 2.38
N MET A 68 12.63 -8.37 2.38
CA MET A 68 13.75 -7.45 2.43
C MET A 68 13.99 -6.90 1.01
N PRO A 69 13.99 -5.57 0.80
CA PRO A 69 14.37 -4.99 -0.48
C PRO A 69 15.80 -5.39 -0.85
N GLU A 70 16.01 -5.77 -2.11
CA GLU A 70 17.33 -6.08 -2.65
C GLU A 70 17.92 -4.83 -3.28
N GLN A 71 19.13 -4.45 -2.88
CA GLN A 71 19.91 -3.34 -3.42
C GLN A 71 19.14 -2.01 -3.62
N PRO A 72 18.49 -1.43 -2.59
CA PRO A 72 17.91 -0.09 -2.68
C PRO A 72 19.02 0.97 -2.84
N THR A 73 19.30 1.37 -4.08
CA THR A 73 20.46 2.20 -4.44
C THR A 73 20.34 3.65 -3.95
N ASP A 74 19.13 4.14 -3.76
CA ASP A 74 18.80 5.41 -3.11
C ASP A 74 19.27 5.43 -1.65
N ILE A 75 18.94 4.39 -0.88
CA ILE A 75 19.40 4.21 0.50
C ILE A 75 20.92 4.04 0.54
N LEU A 76 21.49 3.27 -0.39
CA LEU A 76 22.94 3.12 -0.48
C LEU A 76 23.64 4.47 -0.69
N ALA A 77 23.15 5.29 -1.63
CA ALA A 77 23.69 6.61 -1.91
C ALA A 77 23.65 7.51 -0.67
N GLN A 78 22.53 7.52 0.06
CA GLN A 78 22.41 8.26 1.33
C GLN A 78 23.45 7.80 2.37
N GLN A 79 23.62 6.48 2.53
CA GLN A 79 24.56 5.92 3.50
C GLN A 79 26.03 6.15 3.11
N ILE A 80 26.37 6.13 1.82
CA ILE A 80 27.70 6.49 1.32
C ILE A 80 28.06 7.92 1.71
N VAL A 81 27.13 8.87 1.50
CA VAL A 81 27.34 10.28 1.90
C VAL A 81 27.53 10.40 3.41
N ALA A 82 26.73 9.68 4.21
CA ALA A 82 26.85 9.70 5.67
C ALA A 82 28.18 9.07 6.17
N ALA A 83 28.63 7.99 5.53
CA ALA A 83 29.88 7.32 5.85
C ALA A 83 31.08 8.24 5.56
N ALA A 84 31.13 8.84 4.38
CA ALA A 84 32.17 9.79 3.98
C ALA A 84 32.13 11.10 4.79
N ALA A 85 30.96 11.49 5.30
CA ALA A 85 30.82 12.65 6.19
C ALA A 85 31.35 12.40 7.61
N SER A 86 31.51 11.14 7.99
CA SER A 86 31.98 10.73 9.32
C SER A 86 33.50 10.55 9.35
N GLN A 87 34.07 10.04 8.26
CA GLN A 87 35.51 9.87 8.07
C GLN A 87 35.85 9.71 6.57
N ASP A 88 37.12 9.86 6.23
CA ASP A 88 37.62 9.56 4.89
C ASP A 88 37.68 8.03 4.67
N TRP A 89 37.45 7.60 3.43
CA TRP A 89 37.45 6.19 3.04
C TRP A 89 38.33 5.95 1.81
N THR A 90 38.86 4.74 1.68
CA THR A 90 39.23 4.24 0.35
C THR A 90 37.99 3.69 -0.35
N GLU A 91 37.97 3.71 -1.69
CA GLU A 91 36.89 3.12 -2.47
C GLU A 91 36.68 1.63 -2.11
N GLU A 92 37.78 0.89 -1.94
CA GLU A 92 37.74 -0.54 -1.64
C GLU A 92 37.15 -0.82 -0.25
N ASP A 93 37.58 -0.08 0.77
CA ASP A 93 37.08 -0.27 2.13
C ASP A 93 35.60 0.11 2.24
N LEU A 94 35.17 1.16 1.53
CA LEU A 94 33.78 1.59 1.51
C LEU A 94 32.89 0.59 0.78
N PHE A 95 33.35 0.07 -0.37
CA PHE A 95 32.65 -1.00 -1.09
C PHE A 95 32.52 -2.26 -0.23
N ALA A 96 33.61 -2.68 0.40
CA ALA A 96 33.62 -3.82 1.32
C ALA A 96 32.67 -3.61 2.50
N LEU A 97 32.64 -2.40 3.09
CA LEU A 97 31.68 -2.04 4.14
C LEU A 97 30.24 -2.22 3.66
N CYS A 98 29.89 -1.67 2.50
CA CYS A 98 28.53 -1.72 1.95
C CYS A 98 28.06 -3.16 1.77
N ARG A 99 28.91 -4.03 1.23
CA ARG A 99 28.59 -5.45 0.99
C ARG A 99 28.38 -6.29 2.26
N ARG A 100 28.75 -5.79 3.44
CA ARG A 100 28.46 -6.48 4.72
C ARG A 100 26.98 -6.41 5.10
N ALA A 101 26.24 -5.42 4.60
CA ALA A 101 24.82 -5.32 4.87
C ALA A 101 24.02 -6.27 3.95
N TYR A 102 23.04 -6.98 4.51
CA TYR A 102 22.26 -7.99 3.79
C TYR A 102 21.68 -7.48 2.45
N PRO A 103 21.02 -6.30 2.37
CA PRO A 103 20.46 -5.79 1.10
C PRO A 103 21.50 -5.57 0.00
N PHE A 104 22.77 -5.37 0.34
CA PHE A 104 23.85 -5.03 -0.59
C PHE A 104 24.88 -6.15 -0.73
N ARG A 105 24.62 -7.35 -0.21
CA ARG A 105 25.56 -8.50 -0.28
C ARG A 105 25.98 -8.87 -1.70
N ALA A 106 25.09 -8.64 -2.66
CA ALA A 106 25.26 -8.89 -4.08
C ALA A 106 25.65 -7.63 -4.88
N LEU A 107 25.94 -6.50 -4.22
CA LEU A 107 26.33 -5.24 -4.87
C LEU A 107 27.52 -5.45 -5.79
N GLU A 108 27.33 -5.13 -7.07
CA GLU A 108 28.41 -5.17 -8.05
C GLU A 108 29.31 -3.95 -7.92
N ARG A 109 30.60 -4.11 -8.24
CA ARG A 109 31.55 -3.00 -8.15
C ARG A 109 31.18 -1.86 -9.12
N SER A 110 30.76 -2.21 -10.33
CA SER A 110 30.27 -1.26 -11.35
C SER A 110 29.10 -0.41 -10.86
N GLU A 111 28.15 -1.00 -10.13
CA GLU A 111 27.00 -0.28 -9.56
C GLU A 111 27.45 0.67 -8.45
N PHE A 112 28.34 0.21 -7.56
CA PHE A 112 28.94 1.05 -6.53
C PHE A 112 29.67 2.26 -7.13
N ASP A 113 30.54 2.03 -8.12
CA ASP A 113 31.32 3.08 -8.77
C ASP A 113 30.38 4.11 -9.43
N THR A 114 29.33 3.64 -10.11
CA THR A 114 28.31 4.52 -10.72
C THR A 114 27.65 5.44 -9.68
N ILE A 115 27.35 4.93 -8.48
CA ILE A 115 26.75 5.72 -7.41
C ILE A 115 27.76 6.72 -6.85
N VAL A 116 29.03 6.32 -6.65
CA VAL A 116 30.10 7.20 -6.17
C VAL A 116 30.35 8.34 -7.16
N ASP A 117 30.44 8.02 -8.46
CA ASP A 117 30.61 9.00 -9.53
C ASP A 117 29.43 9.99 -9.55
N MET A 118 28.20 9.50 -9.49
CA MET A 118 27.00 10.35 -9.41
C MET A 118 27.07 11.30 -8.19
N LEU A 119 27.54 10.82 -7.03
CA LEU A 119 27.66 11.63 -5.82
C LEU A 119 28.87 12.59 -5.85
N ALA A 120 29.88 12.31 -6.68
CA ALA A 120 31.06 13.16 -6.86
C ALA A 120 30.80 14.27 -7.90
N ASP A 121 30.19 13.92 -9.03
CA ASP A 121 29.91 14.81 -10.16
C ASP A 121 28.57 15.53 -10.05
N GLY A 122 27.67 15.00 -9.23
CA GLY A 122 26.30 15.47 -9.08
C GLY A 122 25.44 15.15 -10.29
N PHE A 123 24.17 15.54 -10.21
CA PHE A 123 23.16 15.32 -11.24
C PHE A 123 22.44 16.62 -11.59
N THR A 124 21.90 16.68 -12.80
CA THR A 124 21.21 17.86 -13.31
C THR A 124 19.70 17.69 -13.15
N THR A 125 19.07 18.67 -12.50
CA THR A 125 17.60 18.78 -12.43
C THR A 125 17.13 19.98 -13.24
N ARG A 126 15.82 20.16 -13.40
CA ARG A 126 15.23 21.38 -13.99
C ARG A 126 15.67 22.67 -13.27
N ARG A 127 16.16 22.58 -12.03
CA ARG A 127 16.65 23.70 -11.21
C ARG A 127 18.19 23.85 -11.24
N GLY A 128 18.86 23.19 -12.18
CA GLY A 128 20.32 23.19 -12.33
C GLY A 128 21.01 21.97 -11.73
N GLN A 129 22.35 22.00 -11.74
CA GLN A 129 23.20 20.93 -11.21
C GLN A 129 23.19 20.93 -9.67
N ARG A 130 22.93 19.77 -9.07
CA ARG A 130 22.87 19.55 -7.62
C ARG A 130 23.50 18.19 -7.26
N GLY A 131 23.65 17.90 -5.97
CA GLY A 131 23.97 16.54 -5.52
C GLY A 131 25.46 16.17 -5.45
N ARG A 132 26.38 17.15 -5.52
CA ARG A 132 27.82 16.92 -5.33
C ARG A 132 28.15 16.83 -3.85
N TYR A 133 28.20 15.63 -3.31
CA TYR A 133 28.45 15.36 -1.89
C TYR A 133 29.83 14.78 -1.62
N LEU A 134 30.46 14.16 -2.62
CA LEU A 134 31.76 13.50 -2.46
C LEU A 134 32.86 14.19 -3.26
N HIS A 135 34.07 14.16 -2.74
CA HIS A 135 35.29 14.43 -3.48
C HIS A 135 35.99 13.09 -3.68
N LEU A 136 36.10 12.68 -4.95
CA LEU A 136 36.78 11.46 -5.36
C LEU A 136 38.19 11.82 -5.86
N ASP A 137 39.20 11.25 -5.22
CA ASP A 137 40.58 11.28 -5.69
C ASP A 137 40.87 9.96 -6.42
N SER A 138 40.65 9.95 -7.74
CA SER A 138 40.82 8.77 -8.58
C SER A 138 42.27 8.29 -8.68
N VAL A 139 43.26 9.09 -8.26
CA VAL A 139 44.68 8.69 -8.28
C VAL A 139 45.01 7.84 -7.06
N ASN A 140 44.50 8.24 -5.89
CA ASN A 140 44.75 7.54 -4.62
C ASN A 140 43.61 6.59 -4.21
N GLY A 141 42.48 6.61 -4.93
CA GLY A 141 41.29 5.83 -4.59
C GLY A 141 40.62 6.29 -3.30
N GLU A 142 40.68 7.59 -2.98
CA GLU A 142 40.12 8.15 -1.75
C GLU A 142 38.78 8.86 -1.98
N ILE A 143 37.85 8.65 -1.05
CA ILE A 143 36.54 9.28 -0.99
C ILE A 143 36.49 10.17 0.25
N LYS A 144 36.25 11.47 0.04
CA LYS A 144 36.09 12.46 1.11
C LYS A 144 34.76 13.18 1.00
N ALA A 145 34.19 13.60 2.12
CA ALA A 145 33.00 14.44 2.09
C ALA A 145 33.32 15.85 1.57
N ARG A 146 32.47 16.39 0.69
CA ARG A 146 32.45 17.81 0.34
C ARG A 146 31.78 18.63 1.45
N ARG A 147 32.03 19.94 1.40
CA ARG A 147 31.32 20.92 2.23
C ARG A 147 29.81 20.79 2.03
N GLY A 148 29.08 20.55 3.12
CA GLY A 148 27.62 20.40 3.11
C GLY A 148 27.12 18.95 3.09
N ALA A 149 27.98 17.96 2.82
CA ALA A 149 27.61 16.54 2.86
C ALA A 149 27.15 16.12 4.26
N ARG A 150 27.92 16.48 5.30
CA ARG A 150 27.56 16.19 6.70
C ARG A 150 26.24 16.82 7.11
N LEU A 151 26.01 18.08 6.75
CA LEU A 151 24.74 18.75 7.06
C LEU A 151 23.59 18.02 6.37
N THR A 152 23.74 17.73 5.07
CA THR A 152 22.73 17.00 4.29
C THR A 152 22.42 15.63 4.88
N ALA A 153 23.44 14.85 5.24
CA ALA A 153 23.26 13.52 5.81
C ALA A 153 22.51 13.55 7.16
N VAL A 154 22.80 14.53 8.02
CA VAL A 154 22.17 14.67 9.35
C VAL A 154 20.77 15.25 9.27
N THR A 155 20.50 16.15 8.30
CA THR A 155 19.18 16.76 8.14
C THR A 155 18.26 15.99 7.19
N CYS A 156 18.75 14.92 6.56
CA CYS A 156 17.92 14.03 5.78
C CYS A 156 17.01 13.24 6.74
N GLY A 157 15.70 13.20 6.47
CA GLY A 157 14.70 12.52 7.30
C GLY A 157 14.86 11.00 7.41
N GLY A 158 15.89 10.43 6.79
CA GLY A 158 16.17 9.00 6.77
C GLY A 158 15.58 8.33 5.53
N ALA A 159 15.14 7.09 5.70
CA ALA A 159 14.51 6.30 4.65
C ALA A 159 12.98 6.46 4.59
N ILE A 160 12.38 7.17 5.55
CA ILE A 160 10.96 7.47 5.56
C ILE A 160 10.77 8.62 4.57
N PRO A 161 10.03 8.43 3.45
CA PRO A 161 9.80 9.51 2.50
C PRO A 161 8.97 10.62 3.15
N ASP A 162 9.22 11.86 2.74
CA ASP A 162 8.30 12.95 3.03
C ASP A 162 7.01 12.69 2.22
N ASN A 163 5.87 12.64 2.89
CA ASN A 163 4.58 12.57 2.19
C ASN A 163 4.29 13.97 1.63
N PHE A 164 4.32 14.11 0.31
CA PHE A 164 3.97 15.37 -0.32
C PHE A 164 2.46 15.44 -0.55
N GLU A 165 1.81 16.37 0.13
CA GLU A 165 0.44 16.72 -0.19
C GLU A 165 0.40 17.68 -1.38
N PHE A 166 -0.41 17.37 -2.38
CA PHE A 166 -0.75 18.27 -3.47
C PHE A 166 -1.90 19.18 -3.02
N ARG A 167 -1.75 20.48 -3.22
CA ARG A 167 -2.86 21.41 -2.96
C ARG A 167 -3.85 21.36 -4.12
N ALA A 168 -5.10 21.01 -3.85
CA ALA A 168 -6.18 21.22 -4.80
C ALA A 168 -6.55 22.71 -4.82
N VAL A 169 -6.52 23.31 -6.01
CA VAL A 169 -6.78 24.74 -6.23
C VAL A 169 -7.83 24.91 -7.32
N GLN A 170 -8.93 25.55 -6.98
CA GLN A 170 -10.01 25.88 -7.89
C GLN A 170 -9.59 26.96 -8.89
N GLU A 171 -9.88 26.75 -10.15
CA GLU A 171 -9.80 27.76 -11.21
C GLU A 171 -11.21 28.28 -11.58
N PRO A 172 -11.35 29.55 -12.01
CA PRO A 172 -10.29 30.56 -12.18
C PRO A 172 -9.93 31.35 -10.91
N GLU A 173 -10.66 31.18 -9.80
CA GLU A 173 -10.53 32.04 -8.61
C GLU A 173 -9.21 31.82 -7.84
N GLY A 174 -8.51 30.71 -8.08
CA GLY A 174 -7.29 30.34 -7.38
C GLY A 174 -7.51 29.92 -5.93
N LEU A 175 -8.74 29.56 -5.56
CA LEU A 175 -9.11 29.20 -4.19
C LEU A 175 -8.56 27.83 -3.82
N HIS A 176 -7.92 27.71 -2.66
CA HIS A 176 -7.54 26.41 -2.13
C HIS A 176 -8.78 25.66 -1.60
N VAL A 177 -9.04 24.48 -2.15
CA VAL A 177 -10.24 23.69 -1.81
C VAL A 177 -9.93 22.53 -0.88
N GLY A 178 -8.68 22.07 -0.84
CA GLY A 178 -8.22 20.99 0.05
C GLY A 178 -6.89 20.41 -0.39
N THR A 179 -6.45 19.35 0.28
CA THR A 179 -5.23 18.63 -0.06
C THR A 179 -5.52 17.25 -0.60
N LEU A 180 -4.66 16.78 -1.49
CA LEU A 180 -4.67 15.48 -2.12
C LEU A 180 -3.32 14.82 -1.86
N ASP A 181 -3.30 13.50 -1.80
CA ASP A 181 -2.05 12.76 -1.72
C ASP A 181 -1.29 12.75 -3.06
N GLU A 182 0.04 12.64 -3.00
CA GLU A 182 0.91 12.60 -4.17
C GLU A 182 0.60 11.44 -5.11
N ASP A 183 0.42 10.22 -4.59
CA ASP A 183 0.10 9.05 -5.41
C ASP A 183 -1.20 9.28 -6.18
N PHE A 184 -2.20 9.84 -5.49
CA PHE A 184 -3.48 10.18 -6.10
C PHE A 184 -3.32 11.26 -7.18
N ALA A 185 -2.61 12.35 -6.87
CA ALA A 185 -2.42 13.46 -7.79
C ALA A 185 -1.63 13.03 -9.04
N VAL A 186 -0.59 12.22 -8.88
CA VAL A 186 0.28 11.75 -9.98
C VAL A 186 -0.43 10.75 -10.89
N GLU A 187 -1.30 9.90 -10.35
CA GLU A 187 -2.03 8.90 -11.17
C GLU A 187 -3.30 9.44 -11.83
N SER A 188 -3.80 10.59 -11.35
CA SER A 188 -4.95 11.28 -11.90
C SER A 188 -4.65 11.92 -13.26
N LEU A 189 -5.64 11.91 -14.16
CA LEU A 189 -5.59 12.61 -15.44
C LEU A 189 -6.46 13.87 -15.44
N PRO A 190 -6.14 14.84 -16.32
CA PRO A 190 -7.08 15.87 -16.72
C PRO A 190 -8.42 15.26 -17.15
N GLY A 191 -9.52 15.72 -16.56
CA GLY A 191 -10.88 15.25 -16.77
C GLY A 191 -11.40 14.34 -15.67
N ASP A 192 -10.52 13.72 -14.87
CA ASP A 192 -10.93 12.84 -13.78
C ASP A 192 -11.68 13.64 -12.70
N ILE A 193 -12.78 13.07 -12.18
CA ILE A 193 -13.61 13.70 -11.15
C ILE A 193 -13.41 12.97 -9.83
N PHE A 194 -13.16 13.72 -8.77
CA PHE A 194 -13.02 13.21 -7.42
C PHE A 194 -13.86 14.03 -6.45
N GLN A 195 -14.14 13.45 -5.28
CA GLN A 195 -14.95 14.11 -4.26
C GLN A 195 -14.05 14.57 -3.11
N LEU A 196 -14.20 15.84 -2.71
CA LEU A 196 -13.50 16.40 -1.56
C LEU A 196 -14.51 17.14 -0.68
N GLY A 197 -14.71 16.60 0.53
CA GLY A 197 -15.85 16.93 1.36
C GLY A 197 -17.17 16.51 0.69
N ASN A 198 -18.09 17.45 0.51
CA ASN A 198 -19.39 17.22 -0.14
C ASN A 198 -19.43 17.70 -1.59
N THR A 199 -18.30 18.13 -2.16
CA THR A 199 -18.23 18.71 -3.49
C THR A 199 -17.43 17.82 -4.44
N SER A 200 -17.93 17.63 -5.66
CA SER A 200 -17.22 16.96 -6.75
C SER A 200 -16.36 17.96 -7.51
N TRP A 201 -15.09 17.62 -7.70
CA TRP A 201 -14.10 18.43 -8.39
C TRP A 201 -13.56 17.70 -9.61
N ARG A 202 -13.50 18.38 -10.75
CA ARG A 202 -12.89 17.87 -11.99
C ARG A 202 -11.46 18.38 -12.09
N ILE A 203 -10.52 17.48 -12.34
CA ILE A 203 -9.10 17.82 -12.52
C ILE A 203 -8.91 18.48 -13.88
N LEU A 204 -8.35 19.68 -13.90
CA LEU A 204 -7.96 20.37 -15.14
C LEU A 204 -6.53 20.03 -15.53
N ARG A 205 -5.62 20.06 -14.56
CA ARG A 205 -4.20 19.75 -14.75
C ARG A 205 -3.51 19.45 -13.43
N VAL A 206 -2.50 18.60 -13.49
CA VAL A 206 -1.62 18.27 -12.37
C VAL A 206 -0.28 18.96 -12.57
N GLU A 207 0.10 19.83 -11.65
CA GLU A 207 1.39 20.51 -11.58
C GLU A 207 2.18 20.01 -10.36
N THR A 208 3.48 20.29 -10.28
CA THR A 208 4.29 19.87 -9.12
C THR A 208 3.76 20.49 -7.81
N GLY A 209 3.15 19.67 -6.96
CA GLY A 209 2.58 20.06 -5.65
C GLY A 209 1.24 20.79 -5.72
N VAL A 210 0.61 20.90 -6.90
CA VAL A 210 -0.70 21.55 -7.07
C VAL A 210 -1.54 20.81 -8.10
N VAL A 211 -2.78 20.46 -7.74
CA VAL A 211 -3.79 19.99 -8.70
C VAL A 211 -4.77 21.11 -8.95
N ARG A 212 -4.89 21.55 -10.20
CA ARG A 212 -5.87 22.57 -10.60
C ARG A 212 -7.18 21.89 -10.91
N VAL A 213 -8.26 22.39 -10.33
CA VAL A 213 -9.58 21.77 -10.42
C VAL A 213 -10.66 22.79 -10.77
N GLU A 214 -11.78 22.32 -11.30
CA GLU A 214 -13.02 23.09 -11.43
C GLU A 214 -14.17 22.33 -10.76
N ASP A 215 -15.24 23.03 -10.40
CA ASP A 215 -16.44 22.39 -9.86
C ASP A 215 -17.07 21.47 -10.92
N ALA A 216 -17.19 20.17 -10.59
CA ALA A 216 -17.79 19.18 -11.48
C ALA A 216 -19.33 19.25 -11.49
N LYS A 217 -19.93 20.20 -10.77
CA LYS A 217 -21.38 20.49 -10.69
C LYS A 217 -22.21 19.27 -10.30
N GLY A 218 -21.69 18.49 -9.35
CA GLY A 218 -22.34 17.28 -8.84
C GLY A 218 -22.24 16.07 -9.76
N GLN A 219 -21.40 16.09 -10.80
CA GLN A 219 -21.08 14.87 -11.55
C GLN A 219 -20.48 13.81 -10.62
N PRO A 220 -20.80 12.52 -10.85
CA PRO A 220 -20.28 11.44 -10.03
C PRO A 220 -18.75 11.35 -10.16
N PRO A 221 -18.04 10.98 -9.09
CA PRO A 221 -16.60 10.80 -9.15
C PRO A 221 -16.25 9.66 -10.12
N THR A 222 -15.37 9.95 -11.08
CA THR A 222 -14.86 8.97 -12.05
C THR A 222 -13.80 8.07 -11.42
N ILE A 223 -13.13 8.55 -10.37
CA ILE A 223 -12.18 7.77 -9.60
C ILE A 223 -12.88 7.26 -8.33
N PRO A 224 -13.02 5.94 -8.17
CA PRO A 224 -13.65 5.35 -7.00
C PRO A 224 -12.69 5.46 -5.81
N PHE A 225 -12.87 6.50 -4.98
CA PHE A 225 -12.47 6.59 -3.57
C PHE A 225 -11.01 6.20 -3.20
N TRP A 226 -10.22 7.18 -2.76
CA TRP A 226 -8.88 6.96 -2.19
C TRP A 226 -8.88 7.23 -0.68
N PHE A 227 -8.78 6.17 0.13
CA PHE A 227 -8.40 6.32 1.53
C PHE A 227 -6.89 6.43 1.59
N GLY A 228 -6.42 7.59 2.02
CA GLY A 228 -5.02 7.76 2.35
C GLY A 228 -4.56 6.83 3.47
N GLU A 229 -3.28 6.52 3.39
CA GLU A 229 -2.42 6.04 4.47
C GLU A 229 -2.48 4.55 4.86
N ALA A 230 -3.49 3.76 4.48
CA ALA A 230 -3.46 2.34 4.79
C ALA A 230 -2.81 1.54 3.65
N PRO A 231 -1.69 0.80 3.87
CA PRO A 231 -1.21 -0.13 2.88
C PRO A 231 -2.34 -1.08 2.49
N GLY A 232 -2.50 -1.33 1.20
CA GLY A 232 -3.43 -2.34 0.71
C GLY A 232 -3.14 -3.69 1.39
N ARG A 233 -4.13 -4.59 1.35
CA ARG A 233 -3.98 -5.92 1.95
C ARG A 233 -2.64 -6.57 1.56
N THR A 234 -2.00 -7.22 2.53
CA THR A 234 -0.86 -8.11 2.26
C THR A 234 -1.25 -9.22 1.30
N LYS A 235 -0.24 -9.84 0.67
CA LYS A 235 -0.47 -10.96 -0.23
C LYS A 235 -1.13 -12.12 0.51
N GLU A 236 -0.62 -12.42 1.71
CA GLU A 236 -1.07 -13.52 2.56
C GLU A 236 -2.50 -13.28 3.06
N LEU A 237 -2.85 -12.07 3.50
CA LEU A 237 -4.24 -11.75 3.85
C LEU A 237 -5.17 -11.83 2.64
N SER A 238 -4.70 -11.41 1.45
CA SER A 238 -5.49 -11.53 0.21
C SER A 238 -5.70 -13.00 -0.18
N GLU A 239 -4.72 -13.88 0.08
CA GLU A 239 -4.84 -15.33 -0.07
C GLU A 239 -5.84 -15.91 0.93
N ALA A 240 -5.78 -15.52 2.21
CA ALA A 240 -6.76 -15.94 3.21
C ALA A 240 -8.19 -15.51 2.86
N VAL A 241 -8.39 -14.28 2.38
CA VAL A 241 -9.70 -13.79 1.92
C VAL A 241 -10.20 -14.60 0.72
N ALA A 242 -9.34 -14.85 -0.27
CA ALA A 242 -9.71 -15.64 -1.43
C ALA A 242 -9.99 -17.11 -1.07
N GLY A 243 -9.24 -17.67 -0.12
CA GLY A 243 -9.45 -19.00 0.43
C GLY A 243 -10.81 -19.12 1.11
N LEU A 244 -11.14 -18.19 2.01
CA LEU A 244 -12.46 -18.13 2.67
C LEU A 244 -13.60 -18.03 1.65
N ARG A 245 -13.47 -17.14 0.66
CA ARG A 245 -14.43 -17.01 -0.44
C ARG A 245 -14.57 -18.32 -1.22
N GLY A 246 -13.45 -18.94 -1.60
CA GLY A 246 -13.43 -20.20 -2.33
C GLY A 246 -14.09 -21.35 -1.56
N THR A 247 -13.79 -21.50 -0.27
CA THR A 247 -14.43 -22.52 0.59
C THR A 247 -15.94 -22.33 0.66
N ILE A 248 -16.41 -21.10 0.91
CA ILE A 248 -17.85 -20.81 0.97
C ILE A 248 -18.49 -21.01 -0.40
N GLY A 249 -17.88 -20.52 -1.47
CA GLY A 249 -18.36 -20.68 -2.85
C GLY A 249 -18.53 -22.14 -3.26
N GLN A 250 -17.56 -23.01 -2.96
CA GLN A 250 -17.65 -24.44 -3.26
C GLN A 250 -18.77 -25.14 -2.50
N ARG A 251 -19.02 -24.74 -1.24
CA ARG A 251 -20.09 -25.33 -0.44
C ARG A 251 -21.48 -24.83 -0.87
N LEU A 252 -21.59 -23.56 -1.26
CA LEU A 252 -22.80 -23.02 -1.89
C LEU A 252 -23.12 -23.73 -3.21
N GLU A 253 -22.10 -24.02 -4.04
CA GLU A 253 -22.28 -24.77 -5.29
C GLU A 253 -22.80 -26.20 -5.05
N ARG A 254 -22.45 -26.82 -3.91
CA ARG A 254 -22.97 -28.12 -3.48
C ARG A 254 -24.39 -28.06 -2.91
N GLY A 255 -24.97 -26.87 -2.76
CA GLY A 255 -26.31 -26.65 -2.22
C GLY A 255 -26.38 -26.71 -0.69
N GLU A 256 -25.26 -26.51 0.02
CA GLU A 256 -25.27 -26.41 1.49
C GLU A 256 -26.04 -25.18 1.97
N ALA A 257 -26.81 -25.33 3.05
CA ALA A 257 -27.63 -24.24 3.58
C ALA A 257 -26.77 -23.15 4.23
N CYS A 258 -27.11 -21.88 4.00
CA CYS A 258 -26.36 -20.74 4.56
C CYS A 258 -26.28 -20.78 6.09
N GLU A 259 -27.31 -21.28 6.77
CA GLU A 259 -27.33 -21.42 8.23
C GLU A 259 -26.30 -22.43 8.73
N GLU A 260 -26.19 -23.59 8.07
CA GLU A 260 -25.21 -24.62 8.39
C GLU A 260 -23.78 -24.13 8.15
N LEU A 261 -23.56 -23.43 7.03
CA LEU A 261 -22.27 -22.80 6.72
C LEU A 261 -21.85 -21.77 7.75
N ALA A 262 -22.79 -20.90 8.16
CA ALA A 262 -22.54 -19.89 9.17
C ALA A 262 -22.21 -20.51 10.54
N GLN A 263 -22.93 -21.58 10.92
CA GLN A 263 -22.67 -22.29 12.16
C GLN A 263 -21.28 -22.93 12.16
N GLN A 264 -20.94 -23.67 11.10
CA GLN A 264 -19.62 -24.30 10.99
C GLN A 264 -18.49 -23.28 10.97
N LEU A 265 -18.65 -22.16 10.24
CA LEU A 265 -17.67 -21.09 10.21
C LEU A 265 -17.49 -20.45 11.60
N ALA A 266 -18.57 -20.26 12.36
CA ALA A 266 -18.52 -19.73 13.72
C ALA A 266 -17.76 -20.67 14.67
N GLU A 267 -18.01 -21.98 14.56
CA GLU A 267 -17.37 -23.01 15.36
C GLU A 267 -15.89 -23.20 15.01
N GLU A 268 -15.56 -23.32 13.72
CA GLU A 268 -14.18 -23.50 13.23
C GLU A 268 -13.29 -22.32 13.61
N LEU A 269 -13.78 -21.08 13.39
CA LEU A 269 -13.00 -19.86 13.63
C LEU A 269 -13.21 -19.27 15.02
N GLN A 270 -14.11 -19.85 15.83
CA GLN A 270 -14.47 -19.38 17.16
C GLN A 270 -14.78 -17.87 17.16
N ILE A 271 -15.61 -17.46 16.19
CA ILE A 271 -16.09 -16.08 16.01
C ILE A 271 -17.54 -15.95 16.46
N SER A 272 -18.04 -14.73 16.54
CA SER A 272 -19.45 -14.48 16.86
C SER A 272 -20.36 -15.14 15.81
N PRO A 273 -21.41 -15.90 16.22
CA PRO A 273 -22.39 -16.47 15.28
C PRO A 273 -23.03 -15.41 14.37
N VAL A 274 -23.26 -14.20 14.91
CA VAL A 274 -23.81 -13.07 14.15
C VAL A 274 -22.84 -12.62 13.05
N ALA A 275 -21.52 -12.61 13.33
CA ALA A 275 -20.51 -12.24 12.37
C ALA A 275 -20.36 -13.29 11.26
N ALA A 276 -20.41 -14.59 11.63
CA ALA A 276 -20.39 -15.68 10.66
C ALA A 276 -21.61 -15.66 9.75
N ALA A 277 -22.81 -15.49 10.31
CA ALA A 277 -24.05 -15.39 9.55
C ALA A 277 -24.02 -14.22 8.57
N ALA A 278 -23.62 -13.02 9.02
CA ALA A 278 -23.52 -11.85 8.14
C ALA A 278 -22.48 -12.02 7.03
N ALA A 279 -21.35 -12.70 7.30
CA ALA A 279 -20.34 -12.97 6.29
C ALA A 279 -20.83 -13.97 5.23
N VAL A 280 -21.49 -15.06 5.65
CA VAL A 280 -22.06 -16.06 4.74
C VAL A 280 -23.23 -15.48 3.95
N GLU A 281 -24.13 -14.73 4.58
CA GLU A 281 -25.22 -14.04 3.89
C GLU A 281 -24.68 -13.12 2.78
N TYR A 282 -23.65 -12.32 3.09
CA TYR A 282 -23.04 -11.42 2.12
C TYR A 282 -22.39 -12.17 0.96
N LEU A 283 -21.62 -13.22 1.24
CA LEU A 283 -20.96 -14.01 0.21
C LEU A 283 -21.95 -14.83 -0.62
N SER A 284 -23.03 -15.32 -0.02
CA SER A 284 -24.12 -16.01 -0.72
C SER A 284 -24.83 -15.06 -1.68
N ALA A 285 -25.17 -13.84 -1.24
CA ALA A 285 -25.74 -12.82 -2.12
C ALA A 285 -24.79 -12.45 -3.28
N ALA A 286 -23.49 -12.35 -3.01
CA ALA A 286 -22.49 -12.12 -4.06
C ALA A 286 -22.42 -13.29 -5.05
N TYR A 287 -22.41 -14.54 -4.58
CA TYR A 287 -22.42 -15.73 -5.42
C TYR A 287 -23.65 -15.76 -6.34
N THR A 288 -24.84 -15.53 -5.78
CA THR A 288 -26.10 -15.50 -6.56
C THR A 288 -26.09 -14.38 -7.61
N SER A 289 -25.59 -13.20 -7.26
CA SER A 289 -25.59 -12.04 -8.16
C SER A 289 -24.55 -12.16 -9.28
N LEU A 290 -23.38 -12.70 -8.96
CA LEU A 290 -22.24 -12.81 -9.89
C LEU A 290 -22.24 -14.13 -10.68
N GLY A 291 -23.03 -15.13 -10.26
CA GLY A 291 -23.08 -16.47 -10.85
C GLY A 291 -21.88 -17.35 -10.52
N ALA A 292 -20.78 -16.77 -10.03
CA ALA A 292 -19.61 -17.48 -9.53
C ALA A 292 -18.96 -16.66 -8.41
N MET A 293 -18.28 -17.34 -7.49
CA MET A 293 -17.53 -16.67 -6.42
C MET A 293 -16.19 -16.15 -6.96
N PRO A 294 -15.87 -14.86 -6.83
CA PRO A 294 -14.54 -14.35 -7.15
C PRO A 294 -13.48 -14.94 -6.21
N THR A 295 -12.48 -15.60 -6.80
CA THR A 295 -11.33 -16.23 -6.11
C THR A 295 -10.03 -15.86 -6.83
N ARG A 296 -8.90 -16.53 -6.53
CA ARG A 296 -7.65 -16.33 -7.30
C ARG A 296 -7.68 -17.06 -8.64
N GLU A 297 -8.50 -18.09 -8.76
CA GLU A 297 -8.66 -18.92 -9.95
C GLU A 297 -9.87 -18.48 -10.79
N THR A 298 -10.76 -17.68 -10.21
CA THR A 298 -11.98 -17.19 -10.87
C THR A 298 -12.09 -15.68 -10.74
N ILE A 299 -11.90 -14.98 -11.85
CA ILE A 299 -12.11 -13.53 -11.95
C ILE A 299 -13.45 -13.29 -12.63
N VAL A 300 -14.29 -12.49 -12.00
CA VAL A 300 -15.59 -12.10 -12.55
C VAL A 300 -15.50 -10.67 -13.06
N ILE A 301 -15.93 -10.46 -14.30
CA ILE A 301 -16.04 -9.14 -14.92
C ILE A 301 -17.52 -8.83 -15.05
N GLU A 302 -17.99 -7.92 -14.22
CA GLU A 302 -19.37 -7.45 -14.21
C GLU A 302 -19.50 -6.23 -15.10
N ARG A 303 -20.55 -6.22 -15.93
CA ARG A 303 -20.93 -5.08 -16.75
C ARG A 303 -22.33 -4.64 -16.37
N PHE A 304 -22.48 -3.38 -15.99
CA PHE A 304 -23.78 -2.78 -15.71
C PHE A 304 -23.87 -1.37 -16.30
N PHE A 305 -25.08 -0.83 -16.32
CA PHE A 305 -25.36 0.54 -16.76
C PHE A 305 -25.94 1.29 -15.56
N ASP A 306 -25.48 2.51 -15.33
CA ASP A 306 -26.06 3.35 -14.28
C ASP A 306 -27.37 4.00 -14.73
N GLU A 307 -27.98 4.79 -13.84
CA GLU A 307 -29.23 5.51 -14.12
C GLU A 307 -29.09 6.55 -15.25
N ALA A 308 -27.88 7.01 -15.55
CA ALA A 308 -27.60 7.92 -16.66
C ALA A 308 -27.39 7.17 -18.00
N GLY A 309 -27.30 5.84 -17.97
CA GLY A 309 -27.03 5.00 -19.13
C GLY A 309 -25.54 4.84 -19.43
N ASP A 310 -24.65 5.31 -18.54
CA ASP A 310 -23.22 5.13 -18.69
C ASP A 310 -22.85 3.67 -18.36
N MET A 311 -21.96 3.10 -19.16
CA MET A 311 -21.53 1.71 -19.02
C MET A 311 -20.37 1.62 -18.05
N HIS A 312 -20.54 0.79 -17.01
CA HIS A 312 -19.53 0.50 -16.00
C HIS A 312 -19.05 -0.94 -16.14
N LEU A 313 -17.74 -1.12 -16.02
CA LEU A 313 -17.08 -2.43 -15.99
C LEU A 313 -16.36 -2.59 -14.65
N VAL A 314 -16.75 -3.60 -13.87
CA VAL A 314 -16.14 -3.92 -12.57
C VAL A 314 -15.42 -5.25 -12.64
N VAL A 315 -14.16 -5.27 -12.24
CA VAL A 315 -13.35 -6.49 -12.15
C VAL A 315 -13.31 -6.95 -10.70
N HIS A 316 -14.04 -8.01 -10.38
CA HIS A 316 -14.05 -8.63 -9.06
C HIS A 316 -12.81 -9.51 -8.89
N SER A 317 -11.86 -9.02 -8.10
CA SER A 317 -10.53 -9.62 -7.94
C SER A 317 -10.04 -9.54 -6.49
N PRO A 318 -9.89 -10.68 -5.78
CA PRO A 318 -9.39 -10.70 -4.41
C PRO A 318 -7.85 -10.70 -4.32
N PHE A 319 -7.12 -10.24 -5.35
CA PHE A 319 -5.64 -10.21 -5.34
C PHE A 319 -5.01 -9.08 -4.51
N GLY A 320 -5.80 -8.11 -4.06
CA GLY A 320 -5.33 -6.95 -3.30
C GLY A 320 -4.86 -5.78 -4.18
N THR A 321 -4.68 -4.61 -3.56
CA THR A 321 -4.46 -3.34 -4.27
C THR A 321 -3.24 -3.36 -5.18
N ARG A 322 -2.13 -4.02 -4.79
CA ARG A 322 -0.90 -4.04 -5.58
C ARG A 322 -1.11 -4.65 -6.97
N VAL A 323 -1.85 -5.76 -7.05
CA VAL A 323 -2.15 -6.43 -8.33
C VAL A 323 -3.25 -5.69 -9.07
N ASN A 324 -4.31 -5.29 -8.37
CA ASN A 324 -5.45 -4.61 -8.98
C ASN A 324 -5.06 -3.24 -9.58
N ARG A 325 -4.15 -2.49 -8.95
CA ARG A 325 -3.58 -1.24 -9.49
C ARG A 325 -2.80 -1.49 -10.78
N ALA A 326 -1.97 -2.53 -10.80
CA ALA A 326 -1.22 -2.92 -12.01
C ALA A 326 -2.15 -3.30 -13.17
N TRP A 327 -3.22 -4.05 -12.89
CA TRP A 327 -4.25 -4.36 -13.89
C TRP A 327 -4.99 -3.12 -14.36
N GLY A 328 -5.36 -2.21 -13.44
CA GLY A 328 -5.99 -0.93 -13.78
C GLY A 328 -5.15 -0.12 -14.77
N LEU A 329 -3.84 0.01 -14.53
CA LEU A 329 -2.93 0.71 -15.44
C LEU A 329 -2.83 0.02 -16.81
N ALA A 330 -2.74 -1.31 -16.84
CA ALA A 330 -2.66 -2.08 -18.08
C ALA A 330 -3.95 -1.98 -18.92
N LEU A 331 -5.11 -2.16 -18.28
CA LEU A 331 -6.42 -2.06 -18.91
C LEU A 331 -6.70 -0.65 -19.42
N ARG A 332 -6.36 0.39 -18.63
CA ARG A 332 -6.47 1.80 -19.06
C ARG A 332 -5.72 2.03 -20.36
N LYS A 333 -4.47 1.57 -20.47
CA LYS A 333 -3.68 1.68 -21.70
C LYS A 333 -4.27 0.89 -22.86
N GLY A 334 -4.86 -0.28 -22.59
CA GLY A 334 -5.54 -1.10 -23.59
C GLY A 334 -6.78 -0.40 -24.16
N PHE A 335 -7.62 0.18 -23.31
CA PHE A 335 -8.83 0.87 -23.73
C PHE A 335 -8.52 2.17 -24.49
N CYS A 336 -7.54 2.96 -24.03
CA CYS A 336 -7.14 4.19 -24.73
C CYS A 336 -6.52 3.97 -26.11
N ARG A 337 -6.01 2.76 -26.43
CA ARG A 337 -5.49 2.43 -27.76
C ARG A 337 -6.58 2.08 -28.78
N THR A 338 -7.78 1.78 -28.30
CA THR A 338 -8.89 1.33 -29.14
C THR A 338 -9.89 2.46 -29.43
N PHE A 339 -9.55 3.71 -29.06
CA PHE A 339 -10.30 4.92 -29.38
C PHE A 339 -9.58 5.79 -30.41
#